data_AF-A0A971IFS5-F1
#
_entry.id   AF-A0A971IFS5-F1
#
_cell.length_a   1.000
_cell.length_b   1.000
_cell.length_c   1.000
_cell.angle_alpha   90.00
_cell.angle_beta   90.00
_cell.angle_gamma   90.00
#
_symmetry.space_group_name_H-M   'P 1'
#
loop_
_entity.id
_entity.type
_entity.pdbx_description
1 polymer ?
#
loop_
_entity_poly.entity_id
_entity_poly.type
_entity_poly.pdbx_seq_one_letter_code
_entity_poly.pdbx_strand_id
1 'polypeptide(L)'
;EDIPLRVGFHGAEPWTNELRAQIEAGLGAHALDIYGLSEMGGPGVAYECLCKAGMHINEDHYLAEVIDPHSLRPLPHGEVGELVFTTLSREAQPLIRYRTRDLCALIAEPCACGRTSLRMTKPIGRSDDMLIIRGVNVFPSQIEEVLMSIPAIEPHYQIVVDRKGYLDVIEVWVEVGEDIFAETMGDLERFQKGVQAQIYNVLNIQAAVKLKEPRTIQRSEGKAVRVIDKRTAL
;
A
#
# COMPACT_ATOMS: atom_id res chain seq x y z
N GLU A 1 -24.85 12.63 -18.08
CA GLU A 1 -25.51 13.01 -16.82
C GLU A 1 -24.44 13.22 -15.79
N ASP A 2 -24.47 14.34 -15.05
CA ASP A 2 -23.56 14.55 -13.92
C ASP A 2 -23.97 13.64 -12.77
N ILE A 3 -23.04 12.83 -12.28
CA ILE A 3 -23.25 12.00 -11.09
C ILE A 3 -23.15 12.92 -9.88
N PRO A 4 -24.16 13.02 -8.98
CA PRO A 4 -24.13 13.88 -7.81
C PRO A 4 -23.24 13.30 -6.68
N LEU A 5 -22.09 12.74 -7.04
CA LEU A 5 -21.16 12.12 -6.11
C LEU A 5 -20.48 13.22 -5.28
N ARG A 6 -20.45 13.02 -3.95
CA ARG A 6 -19.83 13.98 -3.02
C ARG A 6 -18.68 13.39 -2.23
N VAL A 7 -18.82 12.13 -1.81
CA VAL A 7 -17.84 11.43 -0.98
C VAL A 7 -17.84 9.95 -1.37
N GLY A 8 -16.65 9.36 -1.51
CA GLY A 8 -16.41 7.93 -1.63
C GLY A 8 -15.48 7.45 -0.54
N PHE A 9 -15.79 6.28 0.04
CA PHE A 9 -14.87 5.56 0.93
C PHE A 9 -14.19 4.45 0.13
N HIS A 10 -12.87 4.43 0.16
CA HIS A 10 -12.02 3.54 -0.62
C HIS A 10 -11.12 2.76 0.34
N GLY A 11 -11.08 1.44 0.17
CA GLY A 11 -10.37 0.54 1.06
C GLY A 11 -10.24 -0.83 0.42
N ALA A 12 -10.08 -1.87 1.24
CA ALA A 12 -9.79 -3.26 0.86
C ALA A 12 -8.42 -3.48 0.20
N GLU A 13 -7.91 -2.51 -0.56
CA GLU A 13 -6.57 -2.52 -1.15
C GLU A 13 -5.79 -1.26 -0.75
N PRO A 14 -4.45 -1.36 -0.62
CA PRO A 14 -3.60 -0.18 -0.59
C PRO A 14 -3.78 0.65 -1.86
N TRP A 15 -3.76 1.98 -1.70
CA TRP A 15 -3.78 2.94 -2.79
C TRP A 15 -3.01 4.20 -2.38
N THR A 16 -2.48 4.95 -3.34
CA THR A 16 -1.60 6.09 -3.02
C THR A 16 -2.39 7.41 -2.90
N ASN A 17 -1.75 8.43 -2.33
CA ASN A 17 -2.33 9.78 -2.29
C ASN A 17 -2.41 10.41 -3.68
N GLU A 18 -1.56 9.98 -4.61
CA GLU A 18 -1.58 10.38 -6.02
C GLU A 18 -2.82 9.81 -6.70
N LEU A 19 -3.12 8.53 -6.50
CA LEU A 19 -4.36 7.92 -7.01
C LEU A 19 -5.59 8.62 -6.41
N ARG A 20 -5.52 9.01 -5.13
CA ARG A 20 -6.54 9.87 -4.52
C ARG A 20 -6.73 11.17 -5.27
N ALA A 21 -5.67 11.92 -5.50
CA ALA A 21 -5.76 13.19 -6.23
C ALA A 21 -6.39 13.01 -7.62
N GLN A 22 -6.06 11.92 -8.32
CA GLN A 22 -6.66 11.59 -9.63
C GLN A 22 -8.17 11.30 -9.52
N ILE A 23 -8.58 10.50 -8.53
CA ILE A 23 -10.01 10.19 -8.29
C ILE A 23 -10.79 11.47 -7.98
N GLU A 24 -10.25 12.32 -7.09
CA GLU A 24 -10.92 13.56 -6.68
C GLU A 24 -11.02 14.56 -7.84
N ALA A 25 -9.97 14.68 -8.66
CA ALA A 25 -9.97 15.54 -9.85
C ALA A 25 -10.94 15.04 -10.93
N GLY A 26 -11.00 13.72 -11.15
CA GLY A 26 -11.85 13.13 -12.18
C GLY A 26 -13.34 13.10 -11.81
N LEU A 27 -13.66 12.95 -10.53
CA LEU A 27 -15.05 12.80 -10.06
C LEU A 27 -15.62 14.04 -9.36
N GLY A 28 -14.78 15.01 -8.99
CA GLY A 28 -15.22 16.19 -8.23
C GLY A 28 -15.75 15.86 -6.83
N ALA A 29 -15.34 14.74 -6.26
CA ALA A 29 -15.82 14.20 -4.98
C ALA A 29 -14.66 13.95 -4.01
N HIS A 30 -14.93 13.94 -2.71
CA HIS A 30 -13.95 13.56 -1.71
C HIS A 30 -13.70 12.04 -1.73
N ALA A 31 -12.44 11.63 -1.79
CA ALA A 31 -12.03 10.24 -1.65
C ALA A 31 -11.37 10.04 -0.28
N LEU A 32 -11.93 9.16 0.55
CA LEU A 32 -11.52 8.91 1.93
C LEU A 32 -11.09 7.46 2.12
N ASP A 33 -10.05 7.23 2.91
CA ASP A 33 -9.63 5.88 3.30
C ASP A 33 -10.61 5.24 4.30
N ILE A 34 -10.90 3.96 4.11
CA ILE A 34 -11.59 3.09 5.07
C ILE A 34 -10.80 1.79 5.29
N TYR A 35 -10.63 1.42 6.55
CA TYR A 35 -9.91 0.23 6.96
C TYR A 35 -10.83 -0.78 7.64
N GLY A 36 -10.58 -2.05 7.36
CA GLY A 36 -11.39 -3.16 7.84
C GLY A 36 -10.73 -4.51 7.59
N LEU A 37 -11.05 -5.47 8.45
CA LEU A 37 -10.63 -6.87 8.37
C LEU A 37 -11.83 -7.75 8.64
N SER A 38 -11.96 -8.87 7.93
CA SER A 38 -13.06 -9.84 8.15
C SER A 38 -13.11 -10.29 9.61
N GLU A 39 -11.94 -10.54 10.21
CA GLU A 39 -11.75 -10.91 11.61
C GLU A 39 -12.32 -9.86 12.57
N MET A 40 -12.28 -8.58 12.19
CA MET A 40 -12.80 -7.46 12.96
C MET A 40 -14.24 -7.07 12.58
N GLY A 41 -14.88 -7.79 11.64
CA GLY A 41 -16.28 -7.53 11.22
C GLY A 41 -16.41 -6.81 9.90
N GLY A 42 -15.31 -6.70 9.15
CA GLY A 42 -15.24 -6.07 7.84
C GLY A 42 -14.97 -4.56 7.94
N PRO A 43 -15.67 -3.73 7.16
CA PRO A 43 -15.42 -2.28 7.12
C PRO A 43 -15.82 -1.59 8.43
N GLY A 44 -15.22 -0.42 8.69
CA GLY A 44 -15.57 0.40 9.85
C GLY A 44 -14.75 0.13 11.10
N VAL A 45 -13.60 -0.54 10.97
CA VAL A 45 -12.60 -0.61 12.05
C VAL A 45 -11.95 0.76 12.24
N ALA A 46 -11.52 1.37 11.14
CA ALA A 46 -11.06 2.75 11.10
C ALA A 46 -11.42 3.45 9.79
N TYR A 47 -11.53 4.78 9.79
CA TYR A 47 -11.86 5.56 8.60
C TYR A 47 -11.37 7.00 8.68
N GLU A 48 -11.05 7.61 7.54
CA GLU A 48 -10.71 9.02 7.47
C GLU A 48 -11.92 9.93 7.72
N CYS A 49 -11.66 11.07 8.35
CA CYS A 49 -12.56 12.23 8.29
C CYS A 49 -12.13 13.17 7.14
N LEU A 50 -12.90 14.24 6.91
CA LEU A 50 -12.59 15.22 5.86
C LEU A 50 -11.24 15.95 6.05
N CYS A 51 -10.60 15.85 7.23
CA CYS A 51 -9.25 16.36 7.43
C CYS A 51 -8.16 15.53 6.73
N LYS A 52 -8.45 14.28 6.33
CA LYS A 52 -7.51 13.37 5.64
C LYS A 52 -6.14 13.24 6.31
N ALA A 53 -6.14 13.24 7.64
CA ALA A 53 -4.94 13.21 8.46
C ALA A 53 -4.88 11.89 9.25
N GLY A 54 -4.99 10.75 8.57
CA GLY A 54 -5.10 9.43 9.20
C GLY A 54 -6.54 9.03 9.54
N MET A 55 -6.71 7.74 9.80
CA MET A 55 -8.01 7.09 9.98
C MET A 55 -8.36 6.96 11.45
N HIS A 56 -9.48 7.54 11.87
CA HIS A 56 -10.01 7.40 13.22
C HIS A 56 -10.38 5.95 13.48
N ILE A 57 -9.87 5.38 14.56
CA ILE A 57 -10.25 4.05 15.05
C ILE A 57 -11.52 4.20 15.90
N ASN A 58 -12.46 3.27 15.75
CA ASN A 58 -13.63 3.16 16.64
C ASN A 58 -13.22 2.51 17.97
N GLU A 59 -12.58 3.28 18.84
CA GLU A 59 -11.97 2.81 20.10
C GLU A 59 -12.97 2.26 21.13
N ASP A 60 -14.26 2.60 20.98
CA ASP A 60 -15.36 2.00 21.74
C ASP A 60 -15.60 0.52 21.39
N HIS A 61 -15.16 0.10 20.21
CA HIS A 61 -15.28 -1.27 19.71
C HIS A 61 -13.96 -2.03 19.64
N TYR A 62 -12.83 -1.31 19.50
CA TYR A 62 -11.52 -1.91 19.28
C TYR A 62 -10.43 -1.22 20.12
N LEU A 63 -9.68 -1.99 20.88
CA LEU A 63 -8.42 -1.53 21.45
C LEU A 63 -7.31 -1.78 20.41
N ALA A 64 -6.63 -0.72 19.99
CA ALA A 64 -5.52 -0.76 19.04
C ALA A 64 -4.17 -0.65 19.75
N GLU A 65 -3.20 -1.42 19.28
CA GLU A 65 -1.81 -1.34 19.69
C GLU A 65 -0.91 -1.41 18.45
N VAL A 66 0.26 -0.76 18.49
CA VAL A 66 1.32 -0.98 17.51
C VAL A 66 2.51 -1.59 18.26
N ILE A 67 3.01 -2.72 17.74
CA ILE A 67 4.11 -3.47 18.36
C ILE A 67 5.28 -3.64 17.40
N ASP A 68 6.47 -3.82 17.95
CA ASP A 68 7.59 -4.33 17.18
C ASP A 68 7.32 -5.79 16.78
N PRO A 69 7.37 -6.16 15.49
CA PRO A 69 6.94 -7.48 15.02
C PRO A 69 7.84 -8.64 15.50
N HIS A 70 9.05 -8.34 15.98
CA HIS A 70 10.04 -9.32 16.44
C HIS A 70 10.01 -9.52 17.96
N SER A 71 10.18 -8.44 18.72
CA SER A 71 10.19 -8.42 20.18
C SER A 71 8.79 -8.44 20.80
N LEU A 72 7.77 -8.12 20.00
CA LEU A 72 6.35 -8.05 20.38
C LEU A 72 6.05 -7.03 21.48
N ARG A 73 6.96 -6.08 21.70
CA ARG A 73 6.79 -5.00 22.66
C ARG A 73 6.02 -3.84 22.03
N PRO A 74 5.15 -3.14 22.79
CA PRO A 74 4.50 -1.93 22.31
C PRO A 74 5.52 -0.88 21.88
N LEU A 75 5.22 -0.19 20.79
CA LEU A 75 5.98 0.96 20.31
C LEU A 75 5.29 2.27 20.74
N PRO A 76 6.05 3.37 20.92
CA PRO A 76 5.49 4.70 21.11
C PRO A 76 4.57 5.11 19.95
N HIS A 77 3.60 5.99 20.23
CA HIS A 77 2.82 6.63 19.18
C HIS A 77 3.74 7.39 18.22
N GLY A 78 3.41 7.36 16.93
CA GLY A 78 4.22 7.88 15.83
C GLY A 78 5.25 6.90 15.25
N GLU A 79 5.61 5.84 15.98
CA GLU A 79 6.50 4.80 15.44
C GLU A 79 5.74 3.76 14.62
N VAL A 80 6.35 3.32 13.52
CA VAL A 80 5.78 2.31 12.63
C VAL A 80 6.08 0.92 13.18
N GLY A 81 5.04 0.10 13.30
CA GLY A 81 5.15 -1.31 13.68
C GLY A 81 3.93 -2.10 13.23
N GLU A 82 3.78 -3.32 13.75
CA GLU A 82 2.66 -4.18 13.44
C GLU A 82 1.43 -3.81 14.26
N LEU A 83 0.31 -3.59 13.54
CA LEU A 83 -0.97 -3.27 14.13
C LEU A 83 -1.59 -4.51 14.77
N VAL A 84 -2.09 -4.31 15.99
CA VAL A 84 -2.73 -5.34 16.80
C VAL A 84 -4.06 -4.81 17.29
N PHE A 85 -5.11 -5.63 17.18
CA PHE A 85 -6.43 -5.28 17.69
C PHE A 85 -6.93 -6.26 18.74
N THR A 86 -7.65 -5.72 19.72
CA THR A 86 -8.51 -6.47 20.63
C THR A 86 -9.94 -5.97 20.47
N THR A 87 -10.89 -6.87 20.23
CA THR A 87 -12.31 -6.51 20.12
C THR A 87 -12.90 -6.33 21.52
N LEU A 88 -13.56 -5.19 21.78
CA LEU A 88 -14.09 -4.84 23.10
C LEU A 88 -15.59 -5.13 23.26
N SER A 89 -16.36 -5.02 22.18
CA SER A 89 -17.82 -5.18 22.21
C SER A 89 -18.32 -6.45 21.50
N ARG A 90 -17.42 -7.30 21.00
CA ARG A 90 -17.77 -8.50 20.23
C ARG A 90 -17.99 -9.67 21.17
N GLU A 91 -19.22 -10.20 21.19
CA GLU A 91 -19.59 -11.34 22.03
C GLU A 91 -19.28 -12.69 21.35
N ALA A 92 -19.59 -12.81 20.06
CA ALA A 92 -19.30 -14.02 19.29
C ALA A 92 -17.88 -13.93 18.71
N GLN A 93 -16.98 -14.81 19.18
CA GLN A 93 -15.56 -14.86 18.83
C GLN A 93 -14.79 -13.55 19.11
N PRO A 94 -14.66 -13.16 20.40
CA PRO A 94 -13.77 -12.06 20.75
C PRO A 94 -12.33 -12.40 20.37
N LEU A 95 -11.63 -11.42 19.80
CA LEU A 95 -10.23 -11.54 19.45
C LEU A 95 -9.42 -10.69 20.43
N ILE A 96 -8.41 -11.29 21.04
CA ILE A 96 -7.51 -10.64 21.99
C ILE A 96 -6.13 -10.58 21.38
N ARG A 97 -5.59 -9.37 21.25
CA ARG A 97 -4.28 -9.08 20.63
C ARG A 97 -4.08 -9.80 19.30
N TYR A 98 -5.07 -9.73 18.42
CA TYR A 98 -4.97 -10.27 17.08
C TYR A 98 -3.96 -9.46 16.26
N ARG A 99 -2.94 -10.17 15.75
CA ARG A 99 -1.86 -9.65 14.92
C ARG A 99 -2.32 -9.54 13.46
N THR A 100 -2.58 -8.32 12.99
CA THR A 100 -3.13 -8.10 11.64
C THR A 100 -2.08 -8.32 10.54
N ARG A 101 -0.80 -8.25 10.92
CA ARG A 101 0.35 -8.15 10.01
C ARG A 101 0.44 -6.84 9.26
N ASP A 102 -0.52 -5.93 9.36
CA ASP A 102 -0.45 -4.62 8.73
C ASP A 102 0.54 -3.72 9.49
N LEU A 103 1.37 -2.98 8.75
CA LEU A 103 2.33 -2.04 9.32
C LEU A 103 1.80 -0.62 9.27
N CYS A 104 1.64 0.01 10.43
CA CYS A 104 1.19 1.40 10.55
C CYS A 104 1.76 2.06 11.82
N ALA A 105 1.45 3.35 12.00
CA ALA A 105 1.69 4.07 13.25
C ALA A 105 0.36 4.58 13.83
N LEU A 106 0.30 4.69 15.16
CA LEU A 106 -0.79 5.36 15.87
C LEU A 106 -0.46 6.83 16.10
N ILE A 107 -1.45 7.68 15.89
CA ILE A 107 -1.40 9.14 15.98
C ILE A 107 -2.32 9.55 17.12
N ALA A 108 -1.72 10.10 18.17
CA ALA A 108 -2.42 10.48 19.41
C ALA A 108 -2.86 11.95 19.43
N GLU A 109 -2.31 12.75 18.52
CA GLU A 109 -2.59 14.17 18.44
C GLU A 109 -4.08 14.39 18.16
N PRO A 110 -4.72 15.41 18.77
CA PRO A 110 -6.10 15.74 18.49
C PRO A 110 -6.31 16.04 17.00
N CYS A 111 -7.42 15.55 16.44
CA CYS A 111 -7.80 15.88 15.08
C CYS A 111 -8.59 17.20 15.05
N ALA A 112 -8.34 18.03 14.02
CA ALA A 112 -9.10 19.26 13.79
C ALA A 112 -10.60 19.03 13.57
N CYS A 113 -11.04 17.79 13.28
CA CYS A 113 -12.46 17.46 13.15
C CYS A 113 -13.20 17.39 14.50
N GLY A 114 -12.49 17.47 15.63
CA GLY A 114 -13.06 17.45 16.98
C GLY A 114 -13.24 16.06 17.58
N ARG A 115 -13.03 14.97 16.83
CA ARG A 115 -12.98 13.61 17.38
C ARG A 115 -11.72 13.44 18.23
N THR A 116 -11.89 12.74 19.34
CA THR A 116 -10.83 12.44 20.32
C THR A 116 -10.21 11.06 20.14
N SER A 117 -10.74 10.23 19.22
CA SER A 117 -10.21 8.89 19.04
C SER A 117 -8.82 8.91 18.38
N LEU A 118 -7.98 7.95 18.75
CA LEU A 118 -6.73 7.65 18.11
C LEU A 118 -6.94 7.48 16.60
N ARG A 119 -5.97 7.98 15.84
CA ARG A 119 -5.91 7.77 14.41
C ARG A 119 -4.80 6.78 14.10
N MET A 120 -4.99 5.95 13.09
CA MET A 120 -3.90 5.17 12.50
C MET A 120 -3.48 5.79 11.16
N THR A 121 -2.20 5.70 10.83
CA THR A 121 -1.76 5.96 9.46
C THR A 121 -2.35 4.91 8.52
N LYS A 122 -2.34 5.21 7.23
CA LYS A 122 -2.54 4.19 6.21
C LYS A 122 -1.54 3.05 6.41
N PRO A 123 -1.95 1.77 6.34
CA PRO A 123 -1.01 0.67 6.31
C PRO A 123 -0.03 0.85 5.16
N ILE A 124 1.27 0.85 5.46
CA ILE A 124 2.32 1.00 4.46
C ILE A 124 2.70 -0.35 3.83
N GLY A 125 2.13 -1.44 4.31
CA GLY A 125 2.45 -2.79 3.86
C GLY A 125 2.10 -3.79 4.94
N ARG A 126 2.49 -5.05 4.74
CA ARG A 126 2.37 -6.08 5.76
C ARG A 126 3.72 -6.64 6.15
N SER A 127 3.85 -7.04 7.41
CA SER A 127 5.03 -7.72 7.96
C SER A 127 5.30 -9.08 7.31
N ASP A 128 4.27 -9.72 6.75
CA ASP A 128 4.38 -10.98 6.00
C ASP A 128 4.57 -10.79 4.48
N ASP A 129 4.15 -9.66 3.92
CA ASP A 129 4.39 -9.28 2.51
C ASP A 129 5.75 -8.57 2.30
N MET A 130 6.52 -8.35 3.37
CA MET A 130 7.82 -7.68 3.30
C MET A 130 8.82 -8.51 2.50
N LEU A 131 9.37 -7.93 1.43
CA LEU A 131 10.41 -8.55 0.64
C LEU A 131 11.78 -8.18 1.20
N ILE A 132 12.56 -9.18 1.60
CA ILE A 132 13.98 -8.98 1.88
C ILE A 132 14.74 -9.22 0.58
N ILE A 133 15.29 -8.16 -0.01
CA ILE A 133 16.10 -8.22 -1.24
C ILE A 133 17.53 -7.83 -0.87
N ARG A 134 18.44 -8.80 -0.86
CA ARG A 134 19.87 -8.58 -0.54
C ARG A 134 20.09 -7.85 0.80
N GLY A 135 19.27 -8.16 1.81
CA GLY A 135 19.36 -7.56 3.14
C GLY A 135 18.65 -6.22 3.30
N VAL A 136 17.99 -5.70 2.26
CA VAL A 136 17.15 -4.50 2.32
C VAL A 136 15.69 -4.93 2.45
N ASN A 137 14.97 -4.35 3.41
CA ASN A 137 13.53 -4.52 3.56
C ASN A 137 12.82 -3.63 2.53
N VAL A 138 11.99 -4.23 1.69
CA VAL A 138 11.28 -3.55 0.61
C VAL A 138 9.80 -3.91 0.72
N PHE A 139 8.95 -2.89 0.82
CA PHE A 139 7.51 -3.07 0.71
C PHE A 139 7.05 -2.83 -0.73
N PRO A 140 6.18 -3.69 -1.29
CA PRO A 140 5.62 -3.50 -2.64
C PRO A 140 4.99 -2.11 -2.86
N SER A 141 4.36 -1.55 -1.83
CA SER A 141 3.79 -0.20 -1.79
C SER A 141 4.81 0.92 -2.05
N GLN A 142 6.06 0.75 -1.61
CA GLN A 142 7.11 1.74 -1.85
C GLN A 142 7.55 1.73 -3.32
N ILE A 143 7.54 0.55 -3.96
CA ILE A 143 7.76 0.47 -5.41
C ILE A 143 6.59 1.15 -6.13
N GLU A 144 5.35 0.90 -5.71
CA GLU A 144 4.18 1.56 -6.27
C GLU A 144 4.26 3.08 -6.19
N GLU A 145 4.61 3.64 -5.04
CA GLU A 145 4.76 5.09 -4.84
C GLU A 145 5.75 5.70 -5.84
N VAL A 146 6.91 5.05 -6.05
CA VAL A 146 7.89 5.47 -7.06
C VAL A 146 7.29 5.42 -8.46
N LEU A 147 6.62 4.32 -8.82
CA LEU A 147 6.03 4.15 -10.15
C LEU A 147 4.94 5.18 -10.42
N MET A 148 4.05 5.41 -9.46
CA MET A 148 2.91 6.34 -9.58
C MET A 148 3.36 7.81 -9.61
N SER A 149 4.58 8.11 -9.18
CA SER A 149 5.18 9.45 -9.34
C SER A 149 5.60 9.77 -10.78
N ILE A 150 5.62 8.78 -11.69
CA ILE A 150 6.08 8.91 -13.07
C ILE A 150 4.86 8.98 -14.01
N PRO A 151 4.54 10.14 -14.61
CA PRO A 151 3.27 10.33 -15.34
C PRO A 151 3.07 9.41 -16.56
N ALA A 152 4.15 8.89 -17.15
CA ALA A 152 4.08 8.02 -18.32
C ALA A 152 3.81 6.53 -17.98
N ILE A 153 3.74 6.18 -16.69
CA ILE A 153 3.47 4.82 -16.21
C ILE A 153 1.98 4.68 -15.92
N GLU A 154 1.38 3.63 -16.46
CA GLU A 154 0.01 3.26 -16.17
C GLU A 154 -0.09 2.58 -14.78
N PRO A 155 -1.26 2.61 -14.09
CA PRO A 155 -1.44 2.04 -12.74
C PRO A 155 -1.42 0.49 -12.69
N HIS A 156 -0.77 -0.16 -13.66
CA HIS A 156 -0.64 -1.61 -13.79
C HIS A 156 0.83 -2.01 -13.79
N TYR A 157 1.21 -2.77 -12.77
CA TYR A 157 2.57 -3.26 -12.58
C TYR A 157 2.58 -4.61 -11.88
N GLN A 158 3.67 -5.36 -12.06
CA GLN A 158 3.95 -6.64 -11.42
C GLN A 158 5.39 -6.65 -10.91
N ILE A 159 5.56 -6.94 -9.63
CA ILE A 159 6.86 -7.20 -9.02
C ILE A 159 7.11 -8.71 -9.10
N VAL A 160 8.23 -9.11 -9.70
CA VAL A 160 8.66 -10.49 -9.79
C VAL A 160 9.97 -10.63 -9.03
N VAL A 161 9.94 -11.42 -7.97
CA VAL A 161 11.12 -11.75 -7.18
C VAL A 161 11.59 -13.13 -7.57
N ASP A 162 12.89 -13.30 -7.79
CA ASP A 162 13.50 -14.56 -8.18
C ASP A 162 14.89 -14.70 -7.54
N ARG A 163 15.47 -15.90 -7.61
CA ARG A 163 16.83 -16.17 -7.14
C ARG A 163 17.68 -16.73 -8.27
N LYS A 164 18.69 -15.96 -8.68
CA LYS A 164 19.68 -16.39 -9.69
C LYS A 164 20.97 -16.78 -8.98
N GLY A 165 21.19 -18.08 -8.82
CA GLY A 165 22.30 -18.60 -8.02
C GLY A 165 22.08 -18.29 -6.54
N TYR A 166 22.97 -17.49 -5.95
CA TYR A 166 22.88 -17.06 -4.53
C TYR A 166 22.32 -15.65 -4.35
N LEU A 167 21.98 -14.96 -5.45
CA LEU A 167 21.53 -13.58 -5.41
C LEU A 167 20.04 -13.49 -5.69
N ASP A 168 19.33 -12.85 -4.76
CA ASP A 168 17.97 -12.41 -4.99
C ASP A 168 17.99 -11.30 -6.07
N VAL A 169 17.08 -11.43 -7.03
CA VAL A 169 16.88 -10.49 -8.13
C VAL A 169 15.42 -10.07 -8.14
N ILE A 170 15.18 -8.79 -8.43
CA ILE A 170 13.85 -8.21 -8.50
C ILE A 170 13.65 -7.63 -9.91
N GLU A 171 12.55 -8.03 -10.54
CA GLU A 171 12.06 -7.42 -11.77
C GLU A 171 10.77 -6.65 -11.47
N VAL A 172 10.64 -5.45 -12.03
CA VAL A 172 9.43 -4.62 -11.94
C VAL A 172 8.90 -4.45 -13.35
N TRP A 173 7.77 -5.09 -13.63
CA TRP A 173 7.11 -4.99 -14.93
C TRP A 173 6.09 -3.87 -14.85
N VAL A 174 6.12 -2.94 -15.80
CA VAL A 174 5.25 -1.75 -15.80
C VAL A 174 4.60 -1.59 -17.15
N GLU A 175 3.29 -1.33 -17.14
CA GLU A 175 2.60 -0.88 -18.33
C GLU A 175 2.90 0.62 -18.54
N VAL A 176 3.16 1.00 -19.79
CA VAL A 176 3.37 2.40 -20.19
C VAL A 176 2.38 2.75 -21.28
N GLY A 177 2.06 4.05 -21.42
CA GLY A 177 1.14 4.52 -22.44
C GLY A 177 1.56 4.15 -23.87
N GLU A 178 0.61 4.05 -24.79
CA GLU A 178 0.84 3.71 -26.21
C GLU A 178 1.87 4.65 -26.87
N ASP A 179 1.85 5.92 -26.47
CA ASP A 179 2.75 6.98 -26.94
C ASP A 179 4.24 6.61 -26.73
N ILE A 180 4.55 5.93 -25.63
CA ILE A 180 5.92 5.52 -25.28
C ILE A 180 6.38 4.35 -26.16
N PHE A 181 5.49 3.41 -26.50
CA PHE A 181 5.83 2.31 -27.43
C PHE A 181 5.98 2.75 -28.88
N ALA A 182 5.40 3.89 -29.26
CA ALA A 182 5.57 4.48 -30.57
C ALA A 182 6.95 5.16 -30.75
N GLU A 183 7.74 5.32 -29.68
CA GLU A 183 9.07 5.93 -29.72
C GLU A 183 10.16 4.98 -30.23
N THR A 184 11.37 5.51 -30.44
CA THR A 184 12.50 4.70 -30.90
C THR A 184 13.00 3.79 -29.78
N MET A 185 13.69 2.69 -30.16
CA MET A 185 14.29 1.76 -29.19
C MET A 185 15.24 2.46 -28.20
N GLY A 186 15.93 3.52 -28.65
CA GLY A 186 16.84 4.30 -27.79
C GLY A 186 16.11 5.13 -26.74
N ASP A 187 14.90 5.61 -27.04
CA ASP A 187 14.08 6.39 -26.11
C ASP A 187 13.45 5.47 -25.05
N LEU A 188 12.96 4.29 -25.46
CA LEU A 188 12.49 3.24 -24.56
C LEU A 188 13.57 2.79 -23.56
N GLU A 189 14.80 2.55 -24.02
CA GLU A 189 15.92 2.21 -23.13
C GLU A 189 16.24 3.34 -22.15
N ARG A 190 16.18 4.60 -22.59
CA ARG A 190 16.43 5.76 -21.72
C ARG A 190 15.34 5.88 -20.67
N PHE A 191 14.07 5.71 -21.05
CA PHE A 191 12.95 5.70 -20.13
C PHE A 191 13.09 4.59 -19.09
N GLN A 192 13.34 3.35 -19.53
CA GLN A 192 13.56 2.20 -18.66
C GLN A 192 14.66 2.48 -17.63
N LYS A 193 15.83 3.00 -18.06
CA LYS A 193 16.93 3.36 -17.16
C LYS A 193 16.54 4.47 -16.19
N GLY A 194 15.71 5.43 -16.62
CA GLY A 194 15.16 6.47 -15.76
C GLY A 194 14.32 5.90 -14.62
N VAL A 195 13.40 4.98 -14.93
CA VAL A 195 12.58 4.28 -13.92
C VAL A 195 13.46 3.47 -12.96
N GLN A 196 14.46 2.74 -13.49
CA GLN A 196 15.42 1.99 -12.67
C GLN A 196 16.19 2.90 -11.70
N ALA A 197 16.63 4.07 -12.17
CA ALA A 197 17.34 5.03 -11.35
C ALA A 197 16.46 5.59 -10.23
N GLN A 198 15.18 5.89 -10.50
CA GLN A 198 14.25 6.36 -9.48
C GLN A 198 14.01 5.30 -8.39
N ILE A 199 13.76 4.04 -8.79
CA ILE A 199 13.61 2.92 -7.84
C ILE A 199 14.87 2.77 -6.98
N TYR A 200 16.05 2.84 -7.58
CA TYR A 200 17.31 2.76 -6.85
C TYR A 200 17.50 3.93 -5.88
N ASN A 201 17.19 5.16 -6.30
CA ASN A 201 17.36 6.35 -5.46
C ASN A 201 16.45 6.34 -4.23
N VAL A 202 15.23 5.83 -4.36
CA VAL A 202 14.25 5.81 -3.26
C VAL A 202 14.43 4.58 -2.36
N LEU A 203 14.66 3.41 -2.94
CA LEU A 203 14.64 2.14 -2.21
C LEU A 203 16.04 1.54 -1.97
N ASN A 204 17.08 2.12 -2.56
CA ASN A 204 18.45 1.63 -2.52
C ASN A 204 18.60 0.17 -3.00
N ILE A 205 17.73 -0.26 -3.93
CA ILE A 205 17.77 -1.59 -4.54
C ILE A 205 17.88 -1.52 -6.06
N GLN A 206 18.69 -2.42 -6.61
CA GLN A 206 18.84 -2.57 -8.05
C GLN A 206 17.72 -3.46 -8.59
N ALA A 207 16.75 -2.85 -9.28
CA ALA A 207 15.63 -3.54 -9.91
C ALA A 207 15.77 -3.55 -11.44
N ALA A 208 15.51 -4.70 -12.06
CA ALA A 208 15.35 -4.77 -13.52
C ALA A 208 13.95 -4.28 -13.89
N VAL A 209 13.82 -3.24 -14.71
CA VAL A 209 12.50 -2.77 -15.16
C VAL A 209 12.20 -3.39 -16.53
N LYS A 210 10.99 -3.93 -16.70
CA LYS A 210 10.49 -4.39 -18.00
C LYS A 210 9.26 -3.58 -18.40
N LEU A 211 9.37 -2.86 -19.51
CA LEU A 211 8.24 -2.17 -20.10
C LEU A 211 7.32 -3.19 -20.76
N LYS A 212 6.02 -3.08 -20.52
CA LYS A 212 4.97 -3.96 -21.03
C LYS A 212 3.96 -3.13 -21.80
N GLU A 213 3.48 -3.67 -22.92
CA GLU A 213 2.40 -3.02 -23.68
C GLU A 213 1.16 -2.86 -22.79
N PRO A 214 0.36 -1.81 -23.02
CA PRO A 214 -0.89 -1.61 -22.28
C PRO A 214 -1.75 -2.87 -22.26
N ARG A 215 -2.31 -3.18 -21.08
CA ARG A 215 -3.25 -4.29 -20.88
C ARG A 215 -2.67 -5.70 -21.10
N THR A 216 -1.35 -5.87 -20.98
CA THR A 216 -0.69 -7.19 -21.10
C THR A 216 -0.37 -7.85 -19.76
N ILE A 217 -0.36 -7.10 -18.66
CA ILE A 217 -0.25 -7.66 -17.31
C ILE A 217 -1.60 -8.25 -16.92
N GLN A 218 -1.58 -9.49 -16.41
CA GLN A 218 -2.79 -10.24 -16.06
C GLN A 218 -3.60 -9.49 -14.99
N ARG A 219 -4.89 -9.30 -15.26
CA ARG A 219 -5.82 -8.68 -14.31
C ARG A 219 -6.45 -9.74 -13.40
N SER A 220 -6.68 -9.37 -12.15
CA SER A 220 -7.39 -10.17 -11.15
C SER A 220 -8.85 -9.69 -11.08
N GLU A 221 -9.82 -10.60 -10.95
CA GLU A 221 -11.22 -10.24 -10.64
C GLU A 221 -11.43 -9.90 -9.15
N GLY A 222 -10.39 -10.06 -8.33
CA GLY A 222 -10.38 -9.71 -6.90
C GLY A 222 -9.10 -8.96 -6.51
N LYS A 223 -8.47 -9.33 -5.39
CA LYS A 223 -7.25 -8.65 -4.91
C LYS A 223 -6.16 -8.68 -5.99
N ALA A 224 -5.60 -7.52 -6.35
CA ALA A 224 -4.50 -7.46 -7.30
C ALA A 224 -3.27 -8.19 -6.74
N VAL A 225 -2.82 -9.26 -7.42
CA VAL A 225 -1.58 -9.96 -7.04
C VAL A 225 -0.40 -9.20 -7.62
N ARG A 226 0.13 -8.22 -6.87
CA ARG A 226 1.23 -7.35 -7.33
C ARG A 226 2.61 -7.99 -7.19
N VAL A 227 2.76 -9.08 -6.43
CA VAL A 227 4.04 -9.76 -6.20
C VAL A 227 3.97 -11.23 -6.63
N ILE A 228 4.91 -11.64 -7.47
CA ILE A 228 5.17 -13.06 -7.79
C ILE A 228 6.55 -13.40 -7.22
N ASP A 229 6.57 -14.15 -6.13
CA ASP A 229 7.82 -14.66 -5.56
C ASP A 229 8.12 -16.07 -6.09
N LYS A 230 9.16 -16.18 -6.92
CA LYS A 230 9.64 -17.42 -7.52
C LYS A 230 10.79 -18.05 -6.74
N ARG A 231 11.25 -17.42 -5.65
CA ARG A 231 12.29 -17.99 -4.80
C ARG A 231 11.77 -19.31 -4.24
N THR A 232 12.50 -20.40 -4.47
CA THR A 232 12.14 -21.69 -3.88
C THR A 232 12.24 -21.56 -2.37
N ALA A 233 11.18 -21.94 -1.65
CA ALA A 233 11.25 -22.09 -0.21
C ALA A 233 12.38 -23.09 0.09
N LEU A 234 13.34 -22.66 0.91
CA LEU A 234 14.33 -23.56 1.50
C LEU A 234 13.64 -24.51 2.47
#